data_AF-A0A5N3RC27-F1
#
_entry.id   AF-A0A5N3RC27-F1
#
_cell.length_a   1.000
_cell.length_b   1.000
_cell.length_c   1.000
_cell.angle_alpha   90.00
_cell.angle_beta   90.00
_cell.angle_gamma   90.00
#
_symmetry.space_group_name_H-M   'P 1'
#
loop_
_entity.id
_entity.type
_entity.pdbx_description
1 polymer ?
#
loop_
_entity_poly.entity_id
_entity_poly.type
_entity_poly.pdbx_seq_one_letter_code
_entity_poly.pdbx_strand_id
1 'polypeptide(L)'
;MNYTDSFTHYLDLQLKEVIASQGAGAIGQVKKAMDAEAVRQNKTIPSSIKLFVDGFCVLRKGKVKQALVYLSQALNKADASPSLILKYYIEYGLGIAMIRSGNFTEAIVELTKASECKHIDSPYLLARIYANLGYIFLEAEDFHKAHYYCELA
;
A
#
# COMPACT_ATOMS: atom_id res chain seq x y z
N MET A 1 -5.65 23.15 -1.01
CA MET A 1 -4.53 22.38 -0.45
C MET A 1 -3.46 22.34 -1.53
N ASN A 2 -2.35 23.04 -1.33
CA ASN A 2 -1.36 23.30 -2.39
C ASN A 2 -0.49 22.05 -2.59
N TYR A 3 -0.71 21.35 -3.70
CA TYR A 3 0.07 20.20 -4.17
C TYR A 3 1.44 20.65 -4.73
N THR A 4 2.10 21.59 -4.02
CA THR A 4 3.29 22.33 -4.46
C THR A 4 4.51 22.14 -3.55
N ASP A 5 4.44 21.26 -2.55
CA ASP A 5 5.64 20.81 -1.85
C ASP A 5 6.33 19.69 -2.64
N SER A 6 7.46 20.01 -3.25
CA SER A 6 8.30 19.08 -4.01
C SER A 6 8.67 17.82 -3.21
N PHE A 7 8.74 17.92 -1.88
CA PHE A 7 9.09 16.80 -1.03
C PHE A 7 7.92 15.83 -0.83
N THR A 8 6.69 16.32 -0.62
CA THR A 8 5.51 15.46 -0.55
C THR A 8 5.32 14.72 -1.87
N HIS A 9 5.47 15.44 -2.99
CA HIS A 9 5.40 14.81 -4.30
C HIS A 9 6.50 13.75 -4.50
N TYR A 10 7.74 14.03 -4.09
CA TYR A 10 8.81 13.05 -4.09
C TYR A 10 8.45 11.81 -3.27
N LEU A 11 7.92 11.99 -2.05
CA LEU A 11 7.50 10.87 -1.22
C LEU A 11 6.41 10.05 -1.89
N ASP A 12 5.41 10.67 -2.53
CA ASP A 12 4.38 9.97 -3.29
C ASP A 12 4.96 9.08 -4.40
N LEU A 13 6.02 9.53 -5.08
CA LEU A 13 6.74 8.71 -6.06
C LEU A 13 7.46 7.52 -5.40
N GLN A 14 8.06 7.71 -4.23
CA GLN A 14 8.69 6.62 -3.48
C GLN A 14 7.66 5.61 -2.97
N LEU A 15 6.47 6.06 -2.56
CA LEU A 15 5.38 5.16 -2.18
C LEU A 15 4.97 4.24 -3.34
N LYS A 16 4.90 4.78 -4.56
CA LYS A 16 4.63 3.99 -5.78
C LYS A 16 5.70 2.92 -6.01
N GLU A 17 6.97 3.28 -5.84
CA GLU A 17 8.10 2.35 -6.00
C GLU A 17 8.08 1.22 -4.97
N VAL A 18 7.67 1.50 -3.72
CA VAL A 18 7.49 0.45 -2.68
C VAL A 18 6.42 -0.56 -3.09
N ILE A 19 5.30 -0.11 -3.66
CA ILE A 19 4.23 -1.00 -4.14
C ILE A 19 4.70 -1.86 -5.31
N ALA A 20 5.45 -1.27 -6.24
CA ALA A 20 6.01 -1.96 -7.42
C ALA A 20 7.14 -2.93 -7.07
N SER A 21 7.86 -2.68 -5.97
CA SER A 21 8.99 -3.48 -5.53
C SER A 21 8.61 -4.94 -5.23
N GLN A 22 9.34 -5.87 -5.87
CA GLN A 22 9.13 -7.32 -5.72
C GLN A 22 9.84 -7.91 -4.49
N GLY A 23 10.82 -7.20 -3.91
CA GLY A 23 11.65 -7.73 -2.82
C GLY A 23 11.95 -6.71 -1.73
N ALA A 24 12.22 -7.21 -0.52
CA ALA A 24 12.54 -6.36 0.63
C ALA A 24 13.86 -5.59 0.48
N GLY A 25 14.81 -6.10 -0.33
CA GLY A 25 16.05 -5.40 -0.65
C GLY A 25 15.81 -4.11 -1.44
N ALA A 26 14.94 -4.16 -2.45
CA ALA A 26 14.54 -2.99 -3.25
C ALA A 26 13.85 -1.92 -2.38
N ILE A 27 12.90 -2.34 -1.54
CA ILE A 27 12.25 -1.44 -0.56
C ILE A 27 13.28 -0.83 0.40
N GLY A 28 14.29 -1.60 0.80
CA GLY A 28 15.40 -1.10 1.61
C GLY A 28 16.22 0.00 0.93
N GLN A 29 16.41 -0.07 -0.40
CA GLN A 29 17.05 1.00 -1.17
C GLN A 29 16.17 2.23 -1.28
N VAL A 30 14.87 2.05 -1.51
CA VAL A 30 13.88 3.15 -1.49
C VAL A 30 13.92 3.89 -0.15
N LYS A 31 13.92 3.14 0.96
CA LYS A 31 14.04 3.71 2.31
C LYS A 31 15.31 4.55 2.48
N LYS A 32 16.47 4.04 2.06
CA LYS A 32 17.75 4.77 2.12
C LYS A 32 17.72 6.04 1.27
N ALA A 33 17.15 5.98 0.07
CA ALA A 33 17.02 7.14 -0.81
C ALA A 33 16.09 8.20 -0.21
N MET A 34 14.98 7.78 0.41
CA MET A 34 14.09 8.70 1.13
C MET A 34 14.81 9.38 2.29
N ASP A 35 15.54 8.63 3.13
CA ASP A 35 16.28 9.19 4.26
C ASP A 35 17.37 10.18 3.81
N ALA A 36 18.12 9.83 2.76
CA ALA A 36 19.13 10.72 2.17
C ALA A 36 18.51 12.02 1.62
N GLU A 37 17.37 11.92 0.95
CA GLU A 37 16.66 13.08 0.39
C GLU A 37 16.08 13.98 1.48
N ALA A 38 15.55 13.38 2.55
CA ALA A 38 15.06 14.11 3.71
C ALA A 38 16.18 14.94 4.36
N VAL A 39 17.38 14.36 4.52
CA VAL A 39 18.56 15.08 5.01
C VAL A 39 18.97 16.20 4.04
N ARG A 40 19.03 15.91 2.74
CA ARG A 40 19.41 16.88 1.70
C ARG A 40 18.50 18.12 1.71
N GLN A 41 17.20 17.92 1.88
CA GLN A 41 16.21 19.00 1.92
C GLN A 41 15.97 19.59 3.32
N ASN A 42 16.66 19.09 4.35
CA ASN A 42 16.40 19.41 5.76
C ASN A 42 14.92 19.28 6.16
N LYS A 43 14.31 18.15 5.75
CA LYS A 43 12.90 17.81 6.02
C LYS A 43 12.80 16.52 6.81
N THR A 44 11.65 16.32 7.43
CA THR A 44 11.33 15.09 8.18
C THR A 44 10.33 14.26 7.40
N ILE A 45 10.64 12.97 7.18
CA ILE A 45 9.67 12.02 6.62
C ILE A 45 8.59 11.74 7.67
N PRO A 46 7.30 11.91 7.34
CA PRO A 46 6.20 11.55 8.23
C PRO A 46 6.30 10.12 8.76
N SER A 47 5.96 9.92 10.03
CA SER A 47 6.04 8.59 10.66
C SER A 47 5.11 7.56 10.00
N SER A 48 3.94 7.98 9.51
CA SER A 48 3.02 7.14 8.74
C SER A 48 3.67 6.57 7.48
N ILE A 49 4.47 7.38 6.77
CA ILE A 49 5.21 6.96 5.58
C ILE A 49 6.33 5.98 5.96
N LYS A 50 7.09 6.24 7.03
CA LYS A 50 8.12 5.30 7.50
C LYS A 50 7.52 3.94 7.88
N LEU A 51 6.42 3.95 8.62
CA LEU A 51 5.68 2.73 9.02
C LEU A 51 5.12 1.98 7.82
N PHE A 52 4.61 2.69 6.81
CA PHE A 52 4.18 2.08 5.54
C PHE A 52 5.33 1.34 4.85
N VAL A 53 6.49 1.99 4.70
CA VAL A 53 7.68 1.39 4.06
C VAL A 53 8.15 0.16 4.84
N ASP A 54 8.21 0.27 6.18
CA ASP A 54 8.61 -0.84 7.04
C ASP A 54 7.61 -2.00 6.99
N GLY A 55 6.30 -1.70 6.96
CA GLY A 55 5.23 -2.66 6.80
C GLY A 55 5.35 -3.47 5.51
N PHE A 56 5.55 -2.81 4.37
CA PHE A 56 5.77 -3.50 3.09
C PHE A 56 7.10 -4.27 3.05
N CYS A 57 8.16 -3.74 3.67
CA CYS A 57 9.44 -4.42 3.78
C CYS A 57 9.31 -5.76 4.52
N VAL A 58 8.65 -5.79 5.68
CA VAL A 58 8.46 -7.03 6.44
C VAL A 58 7.42 -7.95 5.80
N LEU A 59 6.42 -7.41 5.09
CA LEU A 59 5.49 -8.19 4.29
C LEU A 59 6.20 -8.95 3.17
N ARG A 60 7.14 -8.31 2.45
CA ARG A 60 7.97 -8.98 1.44
C ARG A 60 8.90 -10.04 2.04
N LYS A 61 9.24 -9.96 3.33
CA LYS A 61 9.96 -11.00 4.07
C LYS A 61 9.06 -12.13 4.58
N GLY A 62 7.76 -12.11 4.26
CA GLY A 62 6.78 -13.09 4.75
C GLY A 62 6.39 -12.92 6.22
N LYS A 63 6.82 -11.85 6.89
CA LYS A 63 6.49 -11.59 8.31
C LYS A 63 5.12 -10.91 8.43
N VAL A 64 4.07 -11.65 8.09
CA VAL A 64 2.70 -11.11 7.90
C VAL A 64 2.16 -10.43 9.17
N LYS A 65 2.31 -11.04 10.35
CA LYS A 65 1.86 -10.45 11.62
C LYS A 65 2.52 -9.09 11.92
N GLN A 66 3.83 -8.97 11.63
CA GLN A 66 4.55 -7.70 11.81
C GLN A 66 4.11 -6.66 10.77
N ALA A 67 3.84 -7.08 9.53
CA ALA A 67 3.32 -6.19 8.50
C ALA A 67 2.00 -5.56 8.91
N LEU A 68 1.05 -6.38 9.43
CA LEU A 68 -0.23 -5.89 9.94
C LEU A 68 -0.02 -4.83 11.03
N VAL A 69 0.86 -5.07 12.00
CA VAL A 69 1.16 -4.09 13.06
C VAL A 69 1.65 -2.77 12.49
N TYR A 70 2.67 -2.80 11.61
CA TYR A 70 3.22 -1.57 11.05
C TYR A 70 2.22 -0.83 10.16
N LEU A 71 1.47 -1.55 9.32
CA LEU A 71 0.48 -0.96 8.42
C LEU A 71 -0.72 -0.39 9.17
N SER A 72 -1.21 -1.05 10.22
CA SER A 72 -2.26 -0.49 11.08
C SER A 72 -1.79 0.76 11.82
N GLN A 73 -0.55 0.79 12.31
CA GLN A 73 0.03 1.99 12.91
C GLN A 73 0.21 3.12 11.88
N ALA A 74 0.57 2.78 10.64
CA ALA A 74 0.65 3.75 9.55
C ALA A 74 -0.72 4.35 9.25
N LEU A 75 -1.77 3.51 9.18
CA LEU A 75 -3.15 3.93 8.92
C LEU A 75 -3.67 4.90 9.98
N ASN A 76 -3.44 4.56 11.26
CA ASN A 76 -3.82 5.42 12.40
C ASN A 76 -3.16 6.82 12.38
N LYS A 77 -2.10 6.98 11.58
CA LYS A 77 -1.35 8.24 11.43
C LYS A 77 -1.49 8.83 10.03
N ALA A 78 -2.29 8.23 9.14
CA ALA A 78 -2.38 8.61 7.74
C ALA A 78 -3.07 9.95 7.55
N ASP A 79 -4.07 10.28 8.36
CA ASP A 79 -4.84 11.54 8.24
C ASP A 79 -3.98 12.80 8.51
N ALA A 80 -2.89 12.65 9.27
CA ALA A 80 -1.91 13.72 9.49
C ALA A 80 -0.85 13.82 8.39
N SER A 81 -0.87 12.91 7.40
CA SER A 81 0.06 12.90 6.28
C SER A 81 -0.37 13.91 5.21
N PRO A 82 0.56 14.67 4.60
CA PRO A 82 0.25 15.51 3.45
C PRO A 82 -0.01 14.72 2.15
N SER A 83 0.25 13.40 2.14
CA SER A 83 0.04 12.53 0.97
C SER A 83 -1.42 12.11 0.85
N LEU A 84 -2.03 12.40 -0.30
CA LEU A 84 -3.42 12.04 -0.60
C LEU A 84 -3.61 10.57 -0.98
N ILE A 85 -2.52 9.88 -1.35
CA ILE A 85 -2.56 8.49 -1.83
C ILE A 85 -2.13 7.48 -0.75
N LEU A 86 -1.44 7.94 0.30
CA LEU A 86 -0.84 7.06 1.31
C LEU A 86 -1.87 6.12 1.96
N LYS A 87 -3.02 6.65 2.37
CA LYS A 87 -4.07 5.87 3.03
C LYS A 87 -4.46 4.64 2.20
N TYR A 88 -4.73 4.85 0.92
CA TYR A 88 -5.15 3.79 -0.01
C TYR A 88 -4.05 2.76 -0.25
N TYR A 89 -2.78 3.17 -0.25
CA TYR A 89 -1.67 2.22 -0.35
C TYR A 89 -1.49 1.40 0.92
N ILE A 90 -1.77 1.99 2.09
CA ILE A 90 -1.79 1.26 3.35
C ILE A 90 -2.93 0.23 3.36
N GLU A 91 -4.14 0.63 2.97
CA GLU A 91 -5.32 -0.25 2.86
C GLU A 91 -5.05 -1.41 1.90
N TYR A 92 -4.42 -1.16 0.73
CA TYR A 92 -3.95 -2.22 -0.16
C TYR A 92 -2.96 -3.18 0.52
N GLY A 93 -1.99 -2.63 1.26
CA GLY A 93 -1.02 -3.43 2.01
C GLY A 93 -1.66 -4.30 3.09
N LEU A 94 -2.64 -3.76 3.81
CA LEU A 94 -3.42 -4.48 4.81
C LEU A 94 -4.20 -5.62 4.14
N GLY A 95 -4.87 -5.34 3.02
CA GLY A 95 -5.57 -6.35 2.23
C GLY A 95 -4.67 -7.53 1.83
N ILE A 96 -3.46 -7.26 1.30
CA ILE A 96 -2.50 -8.32 0.97
C ILE A 96 -2.09 -9.12 2.23
N ALA A 97 -1.83 -8.44 3.34
CA ALA A 97 -1.42 -9.09 4.57
C ALA A 97 -2.54 -9.96 5.16
N MET A 98 -3.80 -9.53 5.04
CA MET A 98 -4.99 -10.27 5.45
C MET A 98 -5.23 -11.50 4.57
N ILE A 99 -5.10 -11.39 3.24
CA ILE A 99 -5.11 -12.55 2.33
C ILE A 99 -4.10 -13.61 2.77
N ARG A 100 -2.86 -13.20 3.04
CA ARG A 100 -1.78 -14.11 3.46
C ARG A 100 -2.00 -14.71 4.85
N SER A 101 -2.93 -14.18 5.63
CA SER A 101 -3.32 -14.71 6.94
C SER A 101 -4.64 -15.52 6.87
N GLY A 102 -5.27 -15.64 5.69
CA GLY A 102 -6.57 -16.29 5.51
C GLY A 102 -7.77 -15.45 5.94
N ASN A 103 -7.57 -14.17 6.31
CA ASN A 103 -8.63 -13.28 6.78
C ASN A 103 -9.32 -12.59 5.59
N PHE A 104 -10.06 -13.37 4.81
CA PHE A 104 -10.62 -12.91 3.53
C PHE A 104 -11.70 -11.84 3.67
N THR A 105 -12.52 -11.89 4.71
CA THR A 105 -13.58 -10.89 4.95
C THR A 105 -12.99 -9.50 5.15
N GLU A 106 -12.00 -9.38 6.03
CA GLU A 106 -11.31 -8.12 6.29
C GLU A 106 -10.48 -7.67 5.08
N ALA A 107 -9.88 -8.62 4.35
CA ALA A 107 -9.16 -8.30 3.13
C ALA A 107 -10.07 -7.64 2.07
N ILE A 108 -11.29 -8.15 1.88
CA ILE A 108 -12.28 -7.55 0.96
C ILE A 108 -12.56 -6.11 1.35
N VAL A 109 -12.79 -5.84 2.65
CA VAL A 109 -13.08 -4.49 3.15
C VAL A 109 -11.94 -3.53 2.83
N GLU A 110 -10.70 -3.90 3.14
CA GLU A 110 -9.54 -3.03 2.93
C GLU A 110 -9.20 -2.85 1.44
N LEU A 111 -9.32 -3.90 0.63
CA LEU A 111 -9.12 -3.80 -0.82
C LEU A 111 -10.19 -2.95 -1.50
N THR A 112 -11.44 -3.02 -1.04
CA THR A 112 -12.53 -2.18 -1.55
C THR A 112 -12.22 -0.71 -1.29
N LYS A 113 -11.84 -0.35 -0.05
CA LYS A 113 -11.43 1.04 0.27
C LYS A 113 -10.24 1.49 -0.59
N ALA A 114 -9.24 0.65 -0.76
CA ALA A 114 -8.07 0.96 -1.59
C ALA A 114 -8.45 1.27 -3.05
N SER A 115 -9.49 0.61 -3.58
CA SER A 115 -9.99 0.83 -4.95
C SER A 115 -10.73 2.17 -5.15
N GLU A 116 -11.17 2.82 -4.08
CA GLU A 116 -11.92 4.08 -4.14
C GLU A 116 -11.03 5.30 -4.41
N CYS A 117 -9.70 5.13 -4.48
CA CYS A 117 -8.82 6.27 -4.65
C CYS A 117 -8.90 6.87 -6.06
N LYS A 118 -9.52 8.05 -6.14
CA LYS A 118 -9.56 8.85 -7.37
C LYS A 118 -8.22 9.51 -7.73
N HIS A 119 -7.27 9.51 -6.79
CA HIS A 119 -5.93 10.09 -6.97
C HIS A 119 -4.87 9.05 -7.38
N ILE A 120 -5.22 7.77 -7.39
CA ILE A 120 -4.37 6.71 -7.93
C ILE A 120 -4.49 6.76 -9.45
N ASP A 121 -3.62 7.55 -10.09
CA ASP A 121 -3.32 7.38 -11.51
C ASP A 121 -2.35 6.20 -11.68
N SER A 122 -2.83 5.01 -11.32
CA SER A 122 -2.10 3.75 -11.52
C SER A 122 -3.12 2.66 -11.85
N PRO A 123 -3.50 2.53 -13.13
CA PRO A 123 -4.28 1.39 -13.62
C PRO A 123 -3.70 0.05 -13.15
N TYR A 124 -2.38 -0.02 -13.04
CA TYR A 124 -1.67 -1.19 -12.55
C TYR A 124 -1.99 -1.56 -11.10
N LEU A 125 -2.13 -0.59 -10.19
CA LEU A 125 -2.50 -0.91 -8.81
C LEU A 125 -3.96 -1.34 -8.73
N LEU A 126 -4.84 -0.69 -9.48
CA LEU A 126 -6.26 -1.05 -9.53
C LEU A 126 -6.45 -2.48 -10.06
N ALA A 127 -5.76 -2.84 -11.13
CA ALA A 127 -5.66 -4.19 -11.66
C ALA A 127 -5.25 -5.22 -10.59
N ARG A 128 -4.21 -4.90 -9.81
CA ARG A 128 -3.74 -5.77 -8.71
C ARG A 128 -4.74 -5.88 -7.57
N ILE A 129 -5.50 -4.83 -7.28
CA ILE A 129 -6.57 -4.85 -6.28
C ILE A 129 -7.68 -5.80 -6.75
N TYR A 130 -8.13 -5.67 -8.00
CA TYR A 130 -9.16 -6.52 -8.57
C TYR A 130 -8.70 -7.97 -8.71
N ALA A 131 -7.47 -8.23 -9.13
CA ALA A 131 -6.92 -9.59 -9.14
C ALA A 131 -6.94 -10.24 -7.75
N ASN A 132 -6.61 -9.49 -6.69
CA ASN A 132 -6.69 -9.98 -5.31
C ASN A 132 -8.13 -10.25 -4.86
N LEU A 133 -9.09 -9.38 -5.22
CA LEU A 133 -10.51 -9.60 -4.95
C LEU A 133 -11.04 -10.84 -5.70
N GLY A 134 -10.69 -10.98 -6.98
CA GLY A 134 -11.01 -12.15 -7.79
C GLY A 134 -10.46 -13.43 -7.18
N TYR A 135 -9.20 -13.41 -6.72
CA TYR A 135 -8.59 -14.53 -5.99
C TYR A 135 -9.38 -14.88 -4.72
N ILE A 136 -9.75 -13.90 -3.89
CA ILE A 136 -10.53 -14.16 -2.68
C ILE A 136 -11.88 -14.84 -3.02
N PHE A 137 -12.59 -14.35 -4.03
CA PHE A 137 -13.88 -14.93 -4.42
C PHE A 137 -13.74 -16.30 -5.09
N LEU A 138 -12.62 -16.56 -5.76
CA LEU A 138 -12.29 -17.88 -6.27
C LEU A 138 -12.11 -18.89 -5.13
N GLU A 139 -11.36 -18.53 -4.08
CA GLU A 139 -11.17 -19.37 -2.87
C GLU A 139 -12.48 -19.59 -2.11
N ALA A 140 -13.43 -18.64 -2.20
CA ALA A 140 -14.75 -18.76 -1.61
C ALA A 140 -15.77 -19.50 -2.50
N GLU A 141 -15.35 -20.02 -3.66
CA GLU A 141 -16.20 -20.66 -4.68
C GLU A 141 -17.35 -19.77 -5.21
N ASP A 142 -17.27 -18.45 -5.00
CA ASP A 142 -18.16 -17.45 -5.60
C ASP A 142 -17.67 -17.11 -7.00
N PHE A 143 -17.81 -18.07 -7.94
CA PHE A 143 -17.29 -17.96 -9.30
C PHE A 143 -17.85 -16.77 -10.07
N HIS A 144 -19.07 -16.33 -9.75
CA HIS A 144 -19.66 -15.15 -10.37
C HIS A 144 -18.87 -13.88 -10.01
N LYS A 145 -18.59 -13.66 -8.71
CA LYS A 145 -17.77 -12.51 -8.30
C LYS A 145 -16.31 -12.66 -8.72
N ALA A 146 -15.77 -13.88 -8.68
CA ALA A 146 -14.41 -14.14 -9.16
C ALA A 146 -14.25 -13.69 -10.62
N HIS A 147 -15.16 -14.13 -11.50
CA HIS A 147 -15.18 -13.72 -12.91
C HIS A 147 -15.33 -12.20 -13.06
N TYR A 148 -16.27 -11.59 -12.33
CA TYR A 148 -16.47 -10.14 -12.35
C TYR A 148 -15.18 -9.36 -12.05
N TYR A 149 -14.44 -9.73 -11.01
CA TYR A 149 -13.20 -9.04 -10.66
C TYR A 149 -12.03 -9.39 -11.59
N CYS A 150 -12.00 -10.57 -12.21
CA CYS A 150 -11.03 -10.89 -13.25
C CYS A 150 -11.21 -10.00 -14.49
N GLU A 151 -12.44 -9.68 -14.88
CA GLU A 151 -12.72 -8.79 -16.02
C GLU A 151 -12.34 -7.32 -15.74
N LEU A 152 -12.28 -6.93 -14.47
CA LEU A 152 -11.85 -5.59 -14.06
C LEU A 152 -10.32 -5.45 -13.97
N ALA A 153 -9.59 -6.55 -13.80
CA ALA A 153 -8.16 -6.58 -13.56
C ALA A 153 -7.34 -6.41 -14.85
#